data_AF-A0A074XIR2-F1
#
_entry.id   AF-A0A074XIR2-F1
#
_cell.length_a   1.000
_cell.length_b   1.000
_cell.length_c   1.000
_cell.angle_alpha   90.00
_cell.angle_beta   90.00
_cell.angle_gamma   90.00
#
_symmetry.space_group_name_H-M   'P 1'
#
loop_
_entity.id
_entity.type
_entity.pdbx_description
1 polymer ?
#
loop_
_entity_poly.entity_id
_entity_poly.type
_entity_poly.pdbx_seq_one_letter_code
_entity_poly.pdbx_strand_id
1 'polypeptide(L)'
;MGWSEVVHKWGLQMLERAGFLNVDVLLADDWYMSPFGKFAAEVTNPQRLPDQRIHPVFWKDLWHKTTDTDYDLMRPALILASAFLDDPTTLCLFHAMAVPADQMTTFLDPKLGWCKRLDVPATLNDDQQIDTYHKICMMRQYMSICWETFDNLNKYGAVAYTKPQLGRPVATGPNTTKSSICISRVYLEVMERYKNRSTDSTFEAYFDGILDNAGVPENRRPRKIDLDSAALRATLMFASYLLHEFAHAFCKAYVARPPERPPTTWAREPWLADNRSNELGLAFTDAIFGGVPTSTVFRHKDFNTPEEGYAQCYYAPFGLHFPRKWKQWSTKTKPDEGLLEQGKQDDLTAPMTFYPISQQQVVDMFDEEKWNNDVLRNGIGALKFKAHREWAVHRTPGPDPDNPLKSSGFI
;
A
#
# COMPACT_ATOMS: atom_id res chain seq x y z
N MET A 1 0.45 -17.99 -15.54
CA MET A 1 1.06 -16.97 -16.43
C MET A 1 1.91 -16.06 -15.57
N GLY A 2 3.14 -15.80 -16.01
CA GLY A 2 4.20 -15.18 -15.23
C GLY A 2 4.33 -13.66 -15.30
N TRP A 3 3.47 -13.04 -16.11
CA TRP A 3 3.53 -11.63 -16.43
C TRP A 3 2.34 -10.94 -15.77
N SER A 4 2.55 -9.75 -15.24
CA SER A 4 1.46 -8.91 -14.73
C SER A 4 0.41 -8.66 -15.79
N GLU A 5 -0.84 -8.51 -15.37
CA GLU A 5 -2.03 -8.45 -16.21
C GLU A 5 -1.95 -7.36 -17.28
N VAL A 6 -1.49 -6.17 -16.89
CA VAL A 6 -1.31 -5.01 -17.79
C VAL A 6 -0.24 -5.25 -18.85
N VAL A 7 0.86 -5.92 -18.51
CA VAL A 7 1.92 -6.25 -19.48
C VAL A 7 1.46 -7.36 -20.41
N HIS A 8 0.68 -8.32 -19.90
CA HIS A 8 0.16 -9.40 -20.72
C HIS A 8 -0.74 -8.89 -21.84
N LYS A 9 -1.63 -7.94 -21.56
CA LYS A 9 -2.55 -7.38 -22.57
C LYS A 9 -1.88 -6.38 -23.50
N TRP A 10 -1.14 -5.41 -22.96
CA TRP A 10 -0.68 -4.25 -23.72
C TRP A 10 0.79 -4.35 -24.17
N GLY A 11 1.61 -5.11 -23.45
CA GLY A 11 3.07 -5.14 -23.65
C GLY A 11 3.76 -3.85 -23.18
N LEU A 12 5.06 -3.95 -22.89
CA LEU A 12 5.83 -2.85 -22.30
C LEU A 12 5.92 -1.62 -23.22
N GLN A 13 6.08 -1.82 -24.53
CA GLN A 13 6.21 -0.71 -25.49
C GLN A 13 4.97 0.16 -25.60
N MET A 14 3.78 -0.45 -25.58
CA MET A 14 2.55 0.34 -25.61
C MET A 14 2.36 1.09 -24.30
N LEU A 15 2.63 0.43 -23.17
CA LEU A 15 2.53 1.05 -21.85
C LEU A 15 3.53 2.21 -21.71
N GLU A 16 4.75 2.08 -22.22
CA GLU A 16 5.74 3.16 -22.29
C GLU A 16 5.21 4.33 -23.12
N ARG A 17 4.78 4.09 -24.36
CA ARG A 17 4.29 5.15 -25.27
C ARG A 17 3.06 5.87 -24.74
N ALA A 18 2.25 5.19 -23.92
CA ALA A 18 1.08 5.76 -23.29
C ALA A 18 1.35 6.46 -21.95
N GLY A 19 2.61 6.51 -21.50
CA GLY A 19 3.01 7.22 -20.29
C GLY A 19 2.72 6.47 -18.98
N PHE A 20 2.61 5.14 -19.03
CA PHE A 20 2.46 4.31 -17.82
C PHE A 20 3.79 3.87 -17.20
N LEU A 21 4.88 3.87 -17.97
CA LEU A 21 6.21 3.50 -17.48
C LEU A 21 7.08 4.73 -17.23
N ASN A 22 7.10 5.67 -18.16
CA ASN A 22 8.01 6.82 -18.10
C ASN A 22 7.20 8.10 -18.29
N VAL A 23 7.69 9.18 -17.70
CA VAL A 23 7.29 10.54 -18.03
C VAL A 23 8.56 11.38 -18.08
N ASP A 24 8.64 12.29 -19.05
CA ASP A 24 9.76 13.23 -19.14
C ASP A 24 9.59 14.31 -18.06
N VAL A 25 9.95 13.96 -16.83
CA VAL A 25 10.02 14.90 -15.71
C VAL A 25 11.49 15.06 -15.36
N LEU A 26 11.99 16.28 -15.53
CA LEU A 26 13.25 16.67 -14.90
C LEU A 26 12.96 16.79 -13.41
N LEU A 27 13.25 15.73 -12.65
CA LEU A 27 13.35 15.88 -11.22
C LEU A 27 14.50 16.85 -10.96
N ALA A 28 14.22 17.98 -10.32
CA ALA A 28 15.28 18.84 -9.81
C ALA A 28 16.20 18.01 -8.90
N ASP A 29 17.48 18.35 -8.84
CA ASP A 29 18.47 17.65 -7.99
C ASP A 29 18.00 17.56 -6.52
N ASP A 30 17.14 18.49 -6.09
CA ASP A 30 16.41 18.52 -4.83
C ASP A 30 14.99 17.96 -4.96
N TRP A 31 14.86 16.68 -5.35
CA TRP A 31 13.65 15.84 -5.48
C TRP A 31 12.67 15.82 -4.27
N TYR A 32 12.83 16.71 -3.30
CA TYR A 32 11.88 17.05 -2.24
C TYR A 32 10.69 17.87 -2.76
N MET A 33 10.06 17.40 -3.83
CA MET A 33 8.66 17.70 -4.09
C MET A 33 7.88 17.17 -2.89
N SER A 34 7.15 18.04 -2.21
CA SER A 34 6.87 17.92 -0.78
C SER A 34 5.39 17.73 -0.48
N PRO A 35 4.92 16.47 -0.48
CA PRO A 35 3.63 16.11 0.06
C PRO A 35 3.37 16.78 1.38
N PHE A 36 2.17 17.36 1.53
CA PHE A 36 1.81 18.07 2.73
C PHE A 36 0.33 17.85 3.03
N GLY A 37 0.04 17.09 4.09
CA GLY A 37 -1.34 16.81 4.49
C GLY A 37 -2.07 18.09 4.87
N LYS A 38 -3.37 18.16 4.55
CA LYS A 38 -4.17 19.36 4.81
C LYS A 38 -4.23 19.72 6.30
N PHE A 39 -4.41 18.74 7.18
CA PHE A 39 -4.42 19.00 8.62
C PHE A 39 -3.05 19.52 9.10
N ALA A 40 -1.96 19.00 8.54
CA ALA A 40 -0.65 19.56 8.81
C ALA A 40 -0.55 21.03 8.35
N ALA A 41 -1.09 21.35 7.17
CA ALA A 41 -0.99 22.69 6.57
C ALA A 41 -1.74 23.74 7.37
N GLU A 42 -2.82 23.33 8.03
CA GLU A 42 -3.72 24.23 8.72
C GLU A 42 -3.45 24.25 10.24
N VAL A 43 -2.94 23.15 10.81
CA VAL A 43 -2.92 22.94 12.26
C VAL A 43 -1.52 22.64 12.80
N THR A 44 -0.89 21.55 12.39
CA THR A 44 0.30 21.05 13.11
C THR A 44 1.63 21.60 12.61
N ASN A 45 1.69 22.06 11.35
CA ASN A 45 2.86 22.69 10.74
C ASN A 45 2.42 23.78 9.73
N PRO A 46 1.74 24.86 10.19
CA PRO A 46 1.22 25.89 9.29
C PRO A 46 2.31 26.72 8.60
N GLN A 47 3.52 26.74 9.14
CA GLN A 47 4.68 27.38 8.51
C GLN A 47 5.37 26.49 7.46
N ARG A 48 4.88 25.26 7.26
CA ARG A 48 5.37 24.29 6.26
C ARG A 48 6.86 23.98 6.37
N LEU A 49 7.36 23.96 7.60
CA LEU A 49 8.76 23.73 7.90
C LEU A 49 9.18 22.32 7.44
N PRO A 50 10.27 22.18 6.65
CA PRO A 50 10.68 20.89 6.09
C PRO A 50 10.99 19.80 7.13
N ASP A 51 11.55 20.18 8.28
CA ASP A 51 11.88 19.28 9.39
C ASP A 51 10.65 18.75 10.14
N GLN A 52 9.50 19.40 9.96
CA GLN A 52 8.22 19.04 10.57
C GLN A 52 7.25 18.35 9.58
N ARG A 53 7.74 17.92 8.40
CA ARG A 53 6.92 17.22 7.38
C ARG A 53 6.73 15.73 7.65
N ILE A 54 7.57 15.13 8.48
CA ILE A 54 7.46 13.72 8.83
C ILE A 54 6.61 13.60 10.10
N HIS A 55 5.49 12.89 9.98
CA HIS A 55 4.59 12.58 11.08
C HIS A 55 5.34 11.88 12.22
N PRO A 56 5.07 12.19 13.50
CA PRO A 56 5.83 11.64 14.62
C PRO A 56 5.92 10.11 14.69
N VAL A 57 4.95 9.39 14.11
CA VAL A 57 4.95 7.91 14.05
C VAL A 57 5.95 7.31 13.07
N PHE A 58 6.61 8.14 12.27
CA PHE A 58 7.64 7.72 11.33
C PHE A 58 9.03 8.25 11.68
N TRP A 59 9.17 8.96 12.81
CA TRP A 59 10.46 9.43 13.28
C TRP A 59 11.44 8.28 13.53
N LYS A 60 12.73 8.59 13.34
CA LYS A 60 13.84 7.62 13.37
C LYS A 60 13.89 6.77 14.64
N ASP A 61 13.48 7.31 15.79
CA ASP A 61 13.48 6.60 17.08
C ASP A 61 12.58 5.36 17.11
N LEU A 62 11.57 5.28 16.24
CA LEU A 62 10.74 4.08 16.11
C LEU A 62 11.35 2.99 15.23
N TRP A 63 12.39 3.30 14.47
CA TRP A 63 13.04 2.37 13.56
C TRP A 63 14.20 1.65 14.23
N HIS A 64 14.08 0.33 14.36
CA HIS A 64 15.11 -0.48 14.99
C HIS A 64 16.33 -0.65 14.07
N LYS A 65 17.52 -0.27 14.59
CA LYS A 65 18.83 -0.38 13.92
C LYS A 65 18.88 0.35 12.56
N THR A 66 18.39 1.59 12.52
CA THR A 66 18.43 2.45 11.33
C THR A 66 19.47 3.55 11.50
N THR A 67 20.36 3.70 10.52
CA THR A 67 21.38 4.76 10.47
C THR A 67 20.77 6.10 10.04
N ASP A 68 21.50 7.23 10.14
CA ASP A 68 21.04 8.49 9.55
C ASP A 68 20.94 8.38 8.02
N THR A 69 21.89 7.71 7.39
CA THR A 69 21.88 7.46 5.94
C THR A 69 20.67 6.62 5.50
N ASP A 70 20.36 5.52 6.19
CA ASP A 70 19.18 4.70 5.92
C ASP A 70 17.91 5.55 6.06
N TYR A 71 17.85 6.39 7.11
CA TYR A 71 16.69 7.25 7.36
C TYR A 71 16.51 8.33 6.28
N ASP A 72 17.59 8.92 5.80
CA ASP A 72 17.56 9.91 4.72
C ASP A 72 17.12 9.29 3.38
N LEU A 73 17.50 8.03 3.09
CA LEU A 73 16.99 7.30 1.91
C LEU A 73 15.47 7.07 1.98
N MET A 74 14.91 6.93 3.18
CA MET A 74 13.47 6.76 3.38
C MET A 74 12.68 8.04 3.34
N ARG A 75 13.33 9.19 3.61
CA ARG A 75 12.68 10.46 3.89
C ARG A 75 11.54 10.79 2.93
N PRO A 76 11.65 10.62 1.59
CA PRO A 76 10.54 11.01 0.71
C PRO A 76 9.32 10.10 0.77
N ALA A 77 9.51 8.80 1.04
CA ALA A 77 8.38 7.92 1.32
C ALA A 77 7.74 8.23 2.67
N LEU A 78 8.54 8.61 3.68
CA LEU A 78 8.03 9.02 4.99
C LEU A 78 7.22 10.31 4.90
N ILE A 79 7.69 11.30 4.12
CA ILE A 79 6.96 12.56 3.87
C ILE A 79 5.63 12.26 3.17
N LEU A 80 5.63 11.44 2.11
CA LEU A 80 4.40 11.05 1.42
C LEU A 80 3.42 10.35 2.35
N ALA A 81 3.88 9.34 3.10
CA ALA A 81 3.02 8.63 4.05
C ALA A 81 2.45 9.56 5.13
N SER A 82 3.26 10.51 5.61
CA SER A 82 2.85 11.52 6.59
C SER A 82 1.75 12.41 6.05
N ALA A 83 1.88 12.90 4.82
CA ALA A 83 0.88 13.74 4.19
C ALA A 83 -0.48 13.03 4.02
N PHE A 84 -0.46 11.73 3.75
CA PHE A 84 -1.69 10.92 3.75
C PHE A 84 -2.27 10.71 5.15
N LEU A 85 -1.45 10.48 6.19
CA LEU A 85 -1.91 10.35 7.58
C LEU A 85 -2.59 11.64 8.07
N ASP A 86 -2.03 12.79 7.67
CA ASP A 86 -2.49 14.12 8.05
C ASP A 86 -3.61 14.68 7.15
N ASP A 87 -4.19 13.86 6.27
CA ASP A 87 -5.38 14.30 5.53
C ASP A 87 -6.66 14.09 6.37
N PRO A 88 -7.59 15.07 6.42
CA PRO A 88 -8.85 14.92 7.15
C PRO A 88 -9.67 13.69 6.78
N THR A 89 -9.63 13.23 5.52
CA THR A 89 -10.29 11.98 5.08
C THR A 89 -9.69 10.76 5.77
N THR A 90 -8.36 10.73 5.88
CA THR A 90 -7.64 9.67 6.58
C THR A 90 -7.90 9.73 8.09
N LEU A 91 -7.98 10.93 8.67
CA LEU A 91 -8.38 11.10 10.07
C LEU A 91 -9.79 10.54 10.31
N CYS A 92 -10.75 10.69 9.39
CA CYS A 92 -12.08 10.06 9.52
C CYS A 92 -11.98 8.53 9.65
N LEU A 93 -11.08 7.89 8.89
CA LEU A 93 -10.85 6.44 8.95
C LEU A 93 -10.26 6.02 10.31
N PHE A 94 -9.23 6.71 10.80
CA PHE A 94 -8.62 6.39 12.10
C PHE A 94 -9.54 6.70 13.28
N HIS A 95 -10.36 7.75 13.19
CA HIS A 95 -11.39 8.04 14.17
C HIS A 95 -12.34 6.84 14.32
N ALA A 96 -12.85 6.31 13.20
CA ALA A 96 -13.73 5.14 13.21
C ALA A 96 -13.02 3.88 13.75
N MET A 97 -11.74 3.68 13.44
CA MET A 97 -10.94 2.56 13.98
C MET A 97 -10.70 2.66 15.49
N ALA A 98 -10.70 3.87 16.05
CA ALA A 98 -10.47 4.11 17.47
C ALA A 98 -11.73 3.97 18.34
N VAL A 99 -12.91 3.77 17.73
CA VAL A 99 -14.17 3.56 18.44
C VAL A 99 -14.13 2.20 19.16
N PRO A 100 -14.60 2.11 20.42
CA PRO A 100 -14.74 0.84 21.11
C PRO A 100 -15.55 -0.19 20.32
N ALA A 101 -15.10 -1.46 20.31
CA ALA A 101 -15.69 -2.50 19.47
C ALA A 101 -17.17 -2.80 19.78
N ASP A 102 -17.63 -2.53 21.00
CA ASP A 102 -19.03 -2.63 21.44
C ASP A 102 -19.94 -1.53 20.85
N GLN A 103 -19.35 -0.42 20.41
CA GLN A 103 -20.06 0.70 19.75
C GLN A 103 -20.03 0.59 18.23
N MET A 104 -19.21 -0.29 17.65
CA MET A 104 -19.18 -0.54 16.20
C MET A 104 -20.44 -1.26 15.71
N THR A 105 -20.90 -0.90 14.51
CA THR A 105 -21.93 -1.66 13.81
C THR A 105 -21.56 -3.13 13.70
N THR A 106 -22.55 -4.00 13.95
CA THR A 106 -22.38 -5.46 13.97
C THR A 106 -23.31 -6.10 12.94
N PHE A 107 -22.81 -7.09 12.20
CA PHE A 107 -23.59 -7.85 11.22
C PHE A 107 -23.25 -9.34 11.31
N LEU A 108 -24.17 -10.20 10.85
CA LEU A 108 -23.99 -11.65 10.85
C LEU A 108 -23.55 -12.13 9.46
N ASP A 109 -22.35 -12.67 9.35
CA ASP A 109 -21.92 -13.43 8.18
C ASP A 109 -22.21 -14.93 8.38
N PRO A 110 -22.78 -15.65 7.39
CA PRO A 110 -23.12 -17.06 7.52
C PRO A 110 -21.96 -18.00 7.87
N LYS A 111 -20.73 -17.64 7.48
CA LYS A 111 -19.53 -18.47 7.69
C LYS A 111 -18.70 -18.00 8.88
N LEU A 112 -18.60 -16.68 9.04
CA LEU A 112 -17.72 -16.07 10.04
C LEU A 112 -18.44 -15.75 11.36
N GLY A 113 -19.78 -15.75 11.35
CA GLY A 113 -20.60 -15.37 12.50
C GLY A 113 -20.68 -13.85 12.66
N TRP A 114 -20.78 -13.39 13.90
CA TRP A 114 -20.90 -11.96 14.21
C TRP A 114 -19.61 -11.21 13.91
N CYS A 115 -19.70 -10.25 12.99
CA CYS A 115 -18.61 -9.44 12.49
C CYS A 115 -18.83 -7.96 12.84
N LYS A 116 -17.73 -7.19 12.90
CA LYS A 116 -17.75 -5.74 13.16
C LYS A 116 -17.49 -4.95 11.88
N ARG A 117 -18.08 -3.77 11.79
CA ARG A 117 -17.93 -2.83 10.67
C ARG A 117 -17.57 -1.45 11.20
N LEU A 118 -16.65 -0.79 10.51
CA LEU A 118 -16.29 0.60 10.77
C LEU A 118 -17.35 1.54 10.20
N ASP A 119 -17.88 2.41 11.06
CA ASP A 119 -18.77 3.48 10.67
C ASP A 119 -17.95 4.76 10.47
N VAL A 120 -17.48 4.96 9.24
CA VAL A 120 -16.61 6.08 8.90
C VAL A 120 -17.45 7.34 8.68
N PRO A 121 -17.28 8.39 9.50
CA PRO A 121 -17.99 9.64 9.27
C PRO A 121 -17.49 10.33 7.99
N ALA A 122 -18.38 11.06 7.32
CA ALA A 122 -17.99 11.81 6.11
C ALA A 122 -16.99 12.94 6.41
N THR A 123 -17.11 13.54 7.59
CA THR A 123 -16.24 14.62 8.09
C THR A 123 -16.13 14.54 9.61
N LEU A 124 -15.04 15.06 10.16
CA LEU A 124 -14.85 15.29 11.59
C LEU A 124 -14.86 16.80 11.89
N ASN A 125 -15.34 17.19 13.06
CA ASN A 125 -15.11 18.55 13.56
C ASN A 125 -13.66 18.73 14.05
N ASP A 126 -13.23 19.97 14.31
CA ASP A 126 -11.85 20.29 14.65
C ASP A 126 -11.34 19.51 15.89
N ASP A 127 -12.15 19.42 16.95
CA ASP A 127 -11.81 18.67 18.16
C ASP A 127 -11.61 17.18 17.88
N GLN A 128 -12.47 16.59 17.06
CA GLN A 128 -12.37 15.19 16.65
C GLN A 128 -11.14 14.93 15.77
N GLN A 129 -10.79 15.87 14.88
CA GLN A 129 -9.58 15.77 14.07
C GLN A 129 -8.33 15.83 14.95
N ILE A 130 -8.28 16.79 15.88
CA ILE A 130 -7.18 16.96 16.84
C ILE A 130 -7.03 15.72 17.73
N ASP A 131 -8.12 15.22 18.32
CA ASP A 131 -8.11 14.00 19.13
C ASP A 131 -7.61 12.78 18.33
N THR A 132 -8.08 12.64 17.09
CA THR A 132 -7.65 11.53 16.23
C THR A 132 -6.17 11.63 15.86
N TYR A 133 -5.70 12.82 15.49
CA TYR A 133 -4.28 13.06 15.24
C TYR A 133 -3.42 12.71 16.48
N HIS A 134 -3.86 13.10 17.67
CA HIS A 134 -3.18 12.74 18.92
C HIS A 134 -3.17 11.22 19.15
N LYS A 135 -4.25 10.50 18.85
CA LYS A 135 -4.29 9.04 18.92
C LYS A 135 -3.31 8.38 17.95
N ILE A 136 -3.16 8.93 16.74
CA ILE A 136 -2.14 8.49 15.78
C ILE A 136 -0.75 8.76 16.37
N CYS A 137 -0.47 9.95 16.88
CA CYS A 137 0.81 10.28 17.54
C CYS A 137 1.13 9.33 18.73
N MET A 138 0.12 8.94 19.50
CA MET A 138 0.27 8.01 20.62
C MET A 138 0.72 6.60 20.19
N MET A 139 0.58 6.23 18.92
CA MET A 139 1.12 4.97 18.39
C MET A 139 2.63 4.84 18.58
N ARG A 140 3.37 5.94 18.78
CA ARG A 140 4.79 5.90 19.17
C ARG A 140 5.04 5.10 20.45
N GLN A 141 4.05 4.98 21.34
CA GLN A 141 4.15 4.20 22.58
C GLN A 141 3.76 2.71 22.40
N TYR A 142 3.11 2.38 21.29
CA TYR A 142 2.49 1.09 21.03
C TYR A 142 3.05 0.37 19.81
N MET A 143 3.94 1.02 19.06
CA MET A 143 4.47 0.52 17.80
C MET A 143 5.99 0.64 17.77
N SER A 144 6.61 -0.28 17.04
CA SER A 144 7.97 -0.12 16.52
C SER A 144 8.00 -0.54 15.05
N ILE A 145 9.03 -0.13 14.32
CA ILE A 145 9.27 -0.52 12.93
C ILE A 145 10.62 -1.24 12.87
N CYS A 146 10.67 -2.38 12.21
CA CYS A 146 11.91 -3.12 12.05
C CYS A 146 12.07 -3.68 10.65
N TRP A 147 13.33 -3.82 10.26
CA TRP A 147 13.76 -4.51 9.07
C TRP A 147 13.55 -6.02 9.20
N GLU A 148 13.11 -6.64 8.11
CA GLU A 148 12.80 -8.07 8.07
C GLU A 148 13.52 -8.80 6.93
N THR A 149 13.77 -10.10 7.15
CA THR A 149 14.41 -10.96 6.16
C THR A 149 13.43 -11.48 5.11
N PHE A 150 13.94 -11.78 3.93
CA PHE A 150 13.15 -12.40 2.87
C PHE A 150 12.44 -13.69 3.34
N ASP A 151 13.14 -14.57 4.07
CA ASP A 151 12.56 -15.84 4.53
C ASP A 151 11.29 -15.65 5.38
N ASN A 152 11.31 -14.67 6.29
CA ASN A 152 10.15 -14.36 7.11
C ASN A 152 9.02 -13.75 6.27
N LEU A 153 9.34 -12.81 5.39
CA LEU A 153 8.37 -12.19 4.48
C LEU A 153 7.70 -13.23 3.56
N ASN A 154 8.48 -14.14 3.00
CA ASN A 154 8.02 -15.23 2.16
C ASN A 154 7.10 -16.19 2.92
N LYS A 155 7.41 -16.51 4.19
CA LYS A 155 6.55 -17.32 5.06
C LYS A 155 5.16 -16.70 5.24
N TYR A 156 5.06 -15.36 5.31
CA TYR A 156 3.78 -14.65 5.41
C TYR A 156 3.13 -14.36 4.06
N GLY A 157 3.82 -14.65 2.95
CA GLY A 157 3.35 -14.35 1.61
C GLY A 157 3.18 -12.84 1.39
N ALA A 158 4.03 -11.99 1.99
CA ALA A 158 3.82 -10.54 2.06
C ALA A 158 5.14 -9.75 2.02
N VAL A 159 5.11 -8.53 1.50
CA VAL A 159 6.28 -7.63 1.43
C VAL A 159 6.52 -6.92 2.77
N ALA A 160 5.46 -6.69 3.54
CA ALA A 160 5.51 -6.26 4.92
C ALA A 160 4.49 -7.05 5.73
N TYR A 161 4.58 -7.00 7.06
CA TYR A 161 3.52 -7.50 7.94
C TYR A 161 3.59 -6.86 9.33
N THR A 162 2.45 -6.81 10.00
CA THR A 162 2.35 -6.33 11.38
C THR A 162 2.13 -7.48 12.34
N LYS A 163 3.06 -7.65 13.29
CA LYS A 163 2.93 -8.66 14.37
C LYS A 163 2.79 -8.02 15.75
N PRO A 164 2.08 -8.66 16.71
CA PRO A 164 2.16 -8.26 18.11
C PRO A 164 3.60 -8.35 18.63
N GLN A 165 3.98 -7.43 19.52
CA GLN A 165 5.27 -7.50 20.22
C GLN A 165 5.33 -8.74 21.14
N LEU A 166 6.55 -9.20 21.45
CA LEU A 166 6.78 -10.35 22.32
C LEU A 166 6.10 -10.11 23.69
N GLY A 167 5.42 -11.12 24.21
CA GLY A 167 4.62 -11.01 25.44
C GLY A 167 3.27 -10.31 25.26
N ARG A 168 2.94 -9.83 24.05
CA ARG A 168 1.68 -9.16 23.70
C ARG A 168 1.29 -8.08 24.73
N PRO A 169 2.19 -7.13 25.03
CA PRO A 169 1.91 -6.10 26.01
C PRO A 169 0.68 -5.29 25.58
N VAL A 170 -0.11 -4.91 26.57
CA VAL A 170 -1.32 -4.10 26.39
C VAL A 170 -0.95 -2.74 25.79
N ALA A 171 -1.77 -2.26 24.86
CA ALA A 171 -1.66 -0.91 24.29
C ALA A 171 -2.58 0.06 25.04
N THR A 172 -3.75 0.38 24.48
CA THR A 172 -4.65 1.43 25.01
C THR A 172 -5.63 0.91 26.06
N GLY A 173 -5.90 -0.41 26.08
CA GLY A 173 -6.83 -1.03 27.02
C GLY A 173 -6.82 -2.56 26.97
N PRO A 174 -7.60 -3.23 27.84
CA PRO A 174 -7.67 -4.69 27.88
C PRO A 174 -7.88 -5.32 26.50
N ASN A 175 -7.13 -6.39 26.22
CA ASN A 175 -7.17 -7.13 24.95
C ASN A 175 -6.82 -6.33 23.68
N THR A 176 -6.17 -5.18 23.83
CA THR A 176 -5.39 -4.52 22.76
C THR A 176 -3.92 -4.93 22.88
N THR A 177 -3.13 -4.74 21.83
CA THR A 177 -1.72 -5.15 21.84
C THR A 177 -0.83 -4.15 21.13
N LYS A 178 0.36 -3.91 21.71
CA LYS A 178 1.46 -3.26 20.98
C LYS A 178 1.95 -4.16 19.85
N SER A 179 2.43 -3.56 18.78
CA SER A 179 2.85 -4.26 17.57
C SER A 179 4.19 -3.78 17.01
N SER A 180 4.75 -4.56 16.10
CA SER A 180 5.89 -4.19 15.28
C SER A 180 5.50 -4.33 13.82
N ILE A 181 5.76 -3.28 13.04
CA ILE A 181 5.71 -3.32 11.58
C ILE A 181 7.04 -3.89 11.10
N CYS A 182 6.98 -4.99 10.37
CA CYS A 182 8.14 -5.68 9.82
C CYS A 182 8.15 -5.48 8.30
N ILE A 183 9.18 -4.83 7.76
CA ILE A 183 9.24 -4.47 6.34
C ILE A 183 10.62 -4.80 5.75
N SER A 184 10.66 -5.12 4.46
CA SER A 184 11.91 -5.44 3.75
C SER A 184 12.89 -4.27 3.71
N ARG A 185 14.19 -4.58 3.75
CA ARG A 185 15.28 -3.61 3.49
C ARG A 185 15.46 -3.27 2.02
N VAL A 186 14.86 -4.03 1.10
CA VAL A 186 15.08 -3.86 -0.35
C VAL A 186 14.82 -2.42 -0.82
N TYR A 187 13.88 -1.70 -0.23
CA TYR A 187 13.65 -0.29 -0.58
C TYR A 187 14.88 0.59 -0.36
N LEU A 188 15.68 0.35 0.69
CA LEU A 188 16.93 1.10 0.91
C LEU A 188 17.93 0.83 -0.21
N GLU A 189 18.02 -0.41 -0.69
CA GLU A 189 18.88 -0.79 -1.81
C GLU A 189 18.46 -0.09 -3.11
N VAL A 190 17.13 0.00 -3.36
CA VAL A 190 16.59 0.75 -4.50
C VAL A 190 17.04 2.20 -4.45
N MET A 191 16.88 2.85 -3.30
CA MET A 191 17.20 4.28 -3.15
C MET A 191 18.71 4.55 -3.15
N GLU A 192 19.52 3.62 -2.64
CA GLU A 192 20.98 3.70 -2.72
C GLU A 192 21.47 3.62 -4.17
N ARG A 193 20.96 2.64 -4.94
CA ARG A 193 21.26 2.52 -6.38
C ARG A 193 20.79 3.74 -7.16
N TYR A 194 19.59 4.24 -6.87
CA TYR A 194 19.07 5.46 -7.47
C TYR A 194 19.95 6.69 -7.16
N LYS A 195 20.41 6.83 -5.92
CA LYS A 195 21.29 7.94 -5.53
C LYS A 195 22.61 7.92 -6.30
N ASN A 196 23.14 6.74 -6.60
CA ASN A 196 24.42 6.56 -7.29
C ASN A 196 24.29 6.48 -8.83
N ARG A 197 23.07 6.61 -9.39
CA ARG A 197 22.75 6.34 -10.80
C ARG A 197 23.56 7.14 -11.84
N SER A 198 24.07 8.31 -11.47
CA SER A 198 24.90 9.14 -12.36
C SER A 198 26.32 8.59 -12.52
N THR A 199 26.78 7.75 -11.60
CA THR A 199 28.13 7.18 -11.55
C THR A 199 28.15 5.64 -11.57
N ASP A 200 27.01 5.00 -11.34
CA ASP A 200 26.85 3.55 -11.27
C ASP A 200 25.61 3.09 -12.06
N SER A 201 25.82 2.21 -13.05
CA SER A 201 24.77 1.66 -13.90
C SER A 201 24.08 0.42 -13.30
N THR A 202 24.42 -0.01 -12.08
CA THR A 202 23.80 -1.18 -11.43
C THR A 202 22.29 -1.09 -11.28
N PHE A 203 21.72 0.13 -11.23
CA PHE A 203 20.28 0.30 -11.17
C PHE A 203 19.60 -0.05 -12.49
N GLU A 204 20.13 0.48 -13.59
CA GLU A 204 19.65 0.21 -14.95
C GLU A 204 19.87 -1.27 -15.32
N ALA A 205 21.07 -1.78 -15.07
CA ALA A 205 21.43 -3.17 -15.34
C ALA A 205 20.54 -4.19 -14.60
N TYR A 206 20.03 -3.83 -13.42
CA TYR A 206 19.06 -4.67 -12.69
C TYR A 206 17.74 -4.80 -13.46
N PHE A 207 17.24 -3.72 -14.05
CA PHE A 207 16.01 -3.78 -14.84
C PHE A 207 16.17 -4.55 -16.14
N ASP A 208 17.31 -4.41 -16.81
CA ASP A 208 17.64 -5.21 -17.99
C ASP A 208 17.73 -6.70 -17.65
N GLY A 209 18.37 -7.04 -16.52
CA GLY A 209 18.44 -8.42 -16.03
C GLY A 209 17.06 -9.03 -15.77
N ILE A 210 16.09 -8.26 -15.28
CA ILE A 210 14.71 -8.74 -15.13
C ILE A 210 14.07 -9.05 -16.49
N LEU A 211 14.27 -8.18 -17.49
CA LEU A 211 13.74 -8.37 -18.84
C LEU A 211 14.37 -9.59 -19.53
N ASP A 212 15.69 -9.78 -19.34
CA ASP A 212 16.43 -10.95 -19.82
C ASP A 212 15.88 -12.24 -19.21
N ASN A 213 15.75 -12.28 -17.88
CA ASN A 213 15.24 -13.44 -17.15
C ASN A 213 13.79 -13.77 -17.52
N ALA A 214 12.96 -12.76 -17.78
CA ALA A 214 11.59 -12.92 -18.25
C ALA A 214 11.49 -13.31 -19.74
N GLY A 215 12.62 -13.40 -20.45
CA GLY A 215 12.68 -13.76 -21.86
C GLY A 215 12.03 -12.71 -22.77
N VAL A 216 12.02 -11.44 -22.37
CA VAL A 216 11.42 -10.36 -23.16
C VAL A 216 12.31 -10.07 -24.37
N PRO A 217 11.84 -10.31 -25.61
CA PRO A 217 12.63 -10.04 -26.81
C PRO A 217 12.97 -8.56 -26.93
N GLU A 218 14.14 -8.23 -27.48
CA GLU A 218 14.62 -6.86 -27.64
C GLU A 218 13.60 -5.94 -28.31
N ASN A 219 12.97 -6.43 -29.38
CA ASN A 219 11.94 -5.68 -30.11
C ASN A 219 10.61 -5.52 -29.35
N ARG A 220 10.49 -6.00 -28.12
CA ARG A 220 9.34 -5.84 -27.21
C ARG A 220 9.70 -5.13 -25.90
N ARG A 221 10.97 -4.76 -25.70
CA ARG A 221 11.43 -3.96 -24.55
C ARG A 221 10.99 -2.50 -24.70
N PRO A 222 10.81 -1.77 -23.59
CA PRO A 222 10.68 -0.32 -23.64
C PRO A 222 11.93 0.29 -24.25
N ARG A 223 11.81 1.46 -24.89
CA ARG A 223 12.96 2.16 -25.49
C ARG A 223 13.95 2.65 -24.44
N LYS A 224 13.44 3.04 -23.26
CA LYS A 224 14.23 3.45 -22.10
C LYS A 224 13.49 3.02 -20.83
N ILE A 225 14.22 2.72 -19.77
CA ILE A 225 13.65 2.68 -18.41
C ILE A 225 14.10 3.95 -17.71
N ASP A 226 13.14 4.82 -17.41
CA ASP A 226 13.44 6.06 -16.72
C ASP A 226 13.64 5.81 -15.22
N LEU A 227 14.88 5.97 -14.74
CA LEU A 227 15.27 5.63 -13.36
C LEU A 227 14.61 6.55 -12.33
N ASP A 228 14.38 7.82 -12.69
CA ASP A 228 13.66 8.80 -11.87
C ASP A 228 12.20 8.37 -11.70
N SER A 229 11.53 8.02 -12.79
CA SER A 229 10.18 7.46 -12.76
C SER A 229 10.08 6.18 -11.91
N ALA A 230 11.07 5.29 -12.02
CA ALA A 230 11.14 4.07 -11.22
C ALA A 230 11.31 4.34 -9.72
N ALA A 231 12.17 5.29 -9.33
CA ALA A 231 12.36 5.68 -7.94
C ALA A 231 11.09 6.28 -7.33
N LEU A 232 10.33 7.09 -8.07
CA LEU A 232 9.05 7.61 -7.59
C LEU A 232 8.01 6.50 -7.35
N ARG A 233 7.93 5.51 -8.25
CA ARG A 233 7.06 4.35 -8.04
C ARG A 233 7.48 3.54 -6.82
N ALA A 234 8.78 3.29 -6.65
CA ALA A 234 9.31 2.60 -5.48
C ALA A 234 8.96 3.34 -4.18
N THR A 235 9.10 4.68 -4.20
CA THR A 235 8.76 5.57 -3.08
C THR A 235 7.27 5.49 -2.73
N LEU A 236 6.39 5.55 -3.73
CA LEU A 236 4.95 5.37 -3.53
C LEU A 236 4.61 3.99 -2.96
N MET A 237 5.20 2.92 -3.50
CA MET A 237 4.94 1.56 -3.02
C MET A 237 5.37 1.40 -1.56
N PHE A 238 6.55 1.92 -1.19
CA PHE A 238 7.01 1.88 0.20
C PHE A 238 6.11 2.67 1.15
N ALA A 239 5.70 3.89 0.76
CA ALA A 239 4.73 4.68 1.52
C ALA A 239 3.39 3.94 1.69
N SER A 240 2.90 3.31 0.63
CA SER A 240 1.67 2.50 0.66
C SER A 240 1.80 1.31 1.61
N TYR A 241 2.94 0.61 1.63
CA TYR A 241 3.17 -0.51 2.55
C TYR A 241 3.23 -0.03 4.01
N LEU A 242 3.85 1.11 4.28
CA LEU A 242 3.87 1.69 5.64
C LEU A 242 2.48 2.06 6.13
N LEU A 243 1.70 2.75 5.29
CA LEU A 243 0.32 3.13 5.57
C LEU A 243 -0.58 1.91 5.81
N HIS A 244 -0.45 0.90 4.96
CA HIS A 244 -1.13 -0.38 5.07
C HIS A 244 -0.86 -1.07 6.42
N GLU A 245 0.42 -1.24 6.77
CA GLU A 245 0.79 -1.89 8.04
C GLU A 245 0.47 -1.03 9.26
N PHE A 246 0.55 0.29 9.12
CA PHE A 246 0.14 1.22 10.17
C PHE A 246 -1.34 1.08 10.50
N ALA A 247 -2.23 0.86 9.52
CA ALA A 247 -3.64 0.58 9.78
C ALA A 247 -3.84 -0.69 10.62
N HIS A 248 -3.08 -1.75 10.33
CA HIS A 248 -3.08 -2.96 11.17
C HIS A 248 -2.56 -2.69 12.59
N ALA A 249 -1.47 -1.94 12.72
CA ALA A 249 -0.90 -1.59 14.02
C ALA A 249 -1.88 -0.76 14.86
N PHE A 250 -2.50 0.25 14.25
CA PHE A 250 -3.49 1.10 14.89
C PHE A 250 -4.71 0.29 15.36
N CYS A 251 -5.24 -0.57 14.50
CA CYS A 251 -6.34 -1.46 14.87
C CYS A 251 -5.96 -2.38 16.04
N LYS A 252 -4.76 -2.98 16.05
CA LYS A 252 -4.29 -3.80 17.18
C LYS A 252 -4.17 -2.99 18.48
N ALA A 253 -3.85 -1.70 18.40
CA ALA A 253 -3.66 -0.86 19.56
C ALA A 253 -4.97 -0.31 20.15
N TYR A 254 -6.00 -0.06 19.34
CA TYR A 254 -7.26 0.57 19.78
C TYR A 254 -8.48 -0.35 19.78
N VAL A 255 -8.52 -1.39 18.92
CA VAL A 255 -9.65 -2.31 18.86
C VAL A 255 -9.41 -3.49 19.79
N ALA A 256 -10.15 -3.50 20.90
CA ALA A 256 -10.13 -4.62 21.84
C ALA A 256 -10.59 -5.92 21.15
N ARG A 257 -9.76 -6.96 21.24
CA ARG A 257 -10.05 -8.27 20.67
C ARG A 257 -10.66 -9.19 21.73
N PRO A 258 -11.57 -10.12 21.41
CA PRO A 258 -12.03 -11.09 22.39
C PRO A 258 -10.85 -11.88 22.98
N PRO A 259 -10.80 -12.11 24.31
CA PRO A 259 -9.70 -12.83 24.96
C PRO A 259 -9.72 -14.33 24.63
N GLU A 260 -10.89 -14.88 24.33
CA GLU A 260 -11.02 -16.24 23.80
C GLU A 260 -10.31 -16.29 22.45
N ARG A 261 -9.42 -17.29 22.25
CA ARG A 261 -8.91 -17.58 20.90
C ARG A 261 -10.16 -17.76 20.04
N PRO A 262 -10.40 -16.87 19.07
CA PRO A 262 -11.53 -17.08 18.20
C PRO A 262 -11.34 -18.45 17.54
N PRO A 263 -12.42 -19.19 17.24
CA PRO A 263 -12.30 -20.27 16.28
C PRO A 263 -11.59 -19.72 15.03
N THR A 264 -10.90 -20.57 14.28
CA THR A 264 -10.18 -20.18 13.04
C THR A 264 -11.09 -19.58 11.95
N THR A 265 -12.37 -19.38 12.26
CA THR A 265 -13.43 -18.83 11.42
C THR A 265 -13.79 -17.38 11.75
N TRP A 266 -13.21 -16.73 12.77
CA TRP A 266 -13.51 -15.32 13.04
C TRP A 266 -12.49 -14.37 12.43
N ALA A 267 -13.01 -13.36 11.74
CA ALA A 267 -12.26 -12.19 11.33
C ALA A 267 -11.84 -11.37 12.55
N ARG A 268 -10.54 -11.04 12.64
CA ARG A 268 -9.97 -10.32 13.79
C ARG A 268 -9.95 -8.80 13.67
N GLU A 269 -10.24 -8.31 12.48
CA GLU A 269 -10.25 -6.90 12.15
C GLU A 269 -11.65 -6.52 11.65
N PRO A 270 -12.12 -5.30 11.96
CA PRO A 270 -13.41 -4.83 11.50
C PRO A 270 -13.40 -4.62 9.98
N TRP A 271 -14.55 -4.78 9.34
CA TRP A 271 -14.72 -4.46 7.93
C TRP A 271 -14.75 -2.96 7.71
N LEU A 272 -14.05 -2.52 6.68
CA LEU A 272 -14.20 -1.18 6.15
C LEU A 272 -15.13 -1.23 4.93
N ALA A 273 -16.27 -0.54 5.02
CA ALA A 273 -17.33 -0.57 4.01
C ALA A 273 -17.77 -2.01 3.67
N ASP A 274 -18.22 -2.24 2.44
CA ASP A 274 -18.65 -3.55 1.94
C ASP A 274 -17.52 -4.32 1.24
N ASN A 275 -16.28 -4.11 1.67
CA ASN A 275 -15.13 -4.84 1.14
C ASN A 275 -15.32 -6.35 1.37
N ARG A 276 -14.98 -7.16 0.36
CA ARG A 276 -15.12 -8.63 0.45
C ARG A 276 -14.24 -9.21 1.55
N SER A 277 -13.06 -8.67 1.76
CA SER A 277 -12.10 -9.13 2.75
C SER A 277 -11.97 -8.10 3.88
N ASN A 278 -11.83 -8.57 5.12
CA ASN A 278 -11.63 -7.71 6.29
C ASN A 278 -10.16 -7.31 6.53
N GLU A 279 -9.26 -7.71 5.63
CA GLU A 279 -7.85 -7.32 5.69
C GLU A 279 -7.77 -5.78 5.66
N LEU A 280 -7.54 -5.20 6.84
CA LEU A 280 -7.83 -3.79 7.07
C LEU A 280 -6.82 -2.88 6.37
N GLY A 281 -5.57 -3.31 6.24
CA GLY A 281 -4.54 -2.54 5.57
C GLY A 281 -4.88 -2.34 4.08
N LEU A 282 -5.28 -3.40 3.37
CA LEU A 282 -5.68 -3.32 1.96
C LEU A 282 -6.95 -2.51 1.80
N ALA A 283 -7.93 -2.71 2.68
CA ALA A 283 -9.15 -1.92 2.66
C ALA A 283 -8.87 -0.43 2.89
N PHE A 284 -7.98 -0.12 3.83
CA PHE A 284 -7.53 1.25 4.11
C PHE A 284 -6.82 1.87 2.90
N THR A 285 -5.86 1.16 2.30
CA THR A 285 -5.17 1.57 1.07
C THR A 285 -6.17 1.84 -0.07
N ASP A 286 -7.14 0.94 -0.27
CA ASP A 286 -8.21 1.10 -1.25
C ASP A 286 -9.04 2.37 -1.00
N ALA A 287 -9.36 2.68 0.25
CA ALA A 287 -10.14 3.86 0.61
C ALA A 287 -9.41 5.18 0.33
N ILE A 288 -8.12 5.27 0.67
CA ILE A 288 -7.33 6.51 0.52
C ILE A 288 -6.83 6.73 -0.91
N PHE A 289 -6.49 5.66 -1.64
CA PHE A 289 -5.99 5.77 -3.02
C PHE A 289 -7.06 5.49 -4.07
N GLY A 290 -8.25 4.99 -3.72
CA GLY A 290 -9.26 4.56 -4.69
C GLY A 290 -8.93 3.24 -5.40
N GLY A 291 -7.99 2.47 -4.84
CA GLY A 291 -7.51 1.19 -5.36
C GLY A 291 -6.25 0.74 -4.62
N VAL A 292 -5.97 -0.56 -4.60
CA VAL A 292 -4.73 -1.10 -4.04
C VAL A 292 -3.61 -1.03 -5.09
N PRO A 293 -2.58 -0.18 -4.94
CA PRO A 293 -1.50 -0.10 -5.90
C PRO A 293 -0.68 -1.38 -5.87
N THR A 294 -0.32 -1.87 -7.05
CA THR A 294 0.46 -3.09 -7.23
C THR A 294 1.53 -2.82 -8.29
N SER A 295 2.77 -3.20 -7.97
CA SER A 295 3.87 -3.14 -8.92
C SER A 295 3.64 -4.08 -10.09
N THR A 296 3.89 -3.59 -11.29
CA THR A 296 3.91 -4.42 -12.49
C THR A 296 5.22 -5.22 -12.51
N VAL A 297 5.12 -6.52 -12.24
CA VAL A 297 6.24 -7.46 -12.04
C VAL A 297 6.17 -8.70 -12.94
N PHE A 298 7.29 -9.41 -13.06
CA PHE A 298 7.40 -10.70 -13.75
C PHE A 298 7.54 -11.85 -12.73
N ARG A 299 6.49 -12.14 -11.96
CA ARG A 299 6.55 -13.12 -10.87
C ARG A 299 6.17 -14.54 -11.35
N HIS A 300 7.05 -15.20 -12.12
CA HIS A 300 6.96 -16.63 -12.43
C HIS A 300 8.15 -17.40 -11.89
N LYS A 301 7.90 -18.61 -11.38
CA LYS A 301 8.97 -19.51 -10.93
C LYS A 301 9.97 -19.91 -12.02
N ASP A 302 9.55 -19.85 -13.29
CA ASP A 302 10.40 -20.20 -14.43
C ASP A 302 11.33 -19.04 -14.84
N PHE A 303 11.07 -17.82 -14.36
CA PHE A 303 11.84 -16.62 -14.68
C PHE A 303 12.59 -16.07 -13.48
N ASN A 304 12.01 -16.15 -12.28
CA ASN A 304 12.52 -15.50 -11.10
C ASN A 304 12.42 -16.41 -9.86
N THR A 305 13.38 -16.27 -8.96
CA THR A 305 13.25 -16.83 -7.61
C THR A 305 12.10 -16.11 -6.88
N PRO A 306 11.51 -16.74 -5.84
CA PRO A 306 10.57 -16.05 -4.98
C PRO A 306 11.13 -14.73 -4.41
N GLU A 307 12.41 -14.69 -4.05
CA GLU A 307 13.10 -13.49 -3.56
C GLU A 307 13.09 -12.35 -4.58
N GLU A 308 13.53 -12.64 -5.80
CA GLU A 308 13.55 -11.66 -6.90
C GLU A 308 12.13 -11.17 -7.23
N GLY A 309 11.14 -12.07 -7.24
CA GLY A 309 9.74 -11.69 -7.40
C GLY A 309 9.18 -10.79 -6.29
N TYR A 310 9.77 -10.79 -5.08
CA TYR A 310 9.42 -9.87 -4.00
C TYR A 310 10.21 -8.56 -4.10
N ALA A 311 11.47 -8.62 -4.52
CA ALA A 311 12.27 -7.44 -4.77
C ALA A 311 11.61 -6.53 -5.81
N GLN A 312 11.10 -7.08 -6.91
CA GLN A 312 10.38 -6.32 -7.94
C GLN A 312 9.15 -5.55 -7.41
N CYS A 313 8.52 -5.99 -6.32
CA CYS A 313 7.43 -5.24 -5.68
C CYS A 313 7.90 -3.92 -5.06
N TYR A 314 9.18 -3.81 -4.69
CA TYR A 314 9.80 -2.59 -4.19
C TYR A 314 10.42 -1.75 -5.30
N TYR A 315 11.12 -2.40 -6.24
CA TYR A 315 11.72 -1.72 -7.38
C TYR A 315 10.68 -1.09 -8.32
N ALA A 316 9.47 -1.66 -8.37
CA ALA A 316 8.37 -1.23 -9.24
C ALA A 316 8.81 -0.90 -10.68
N PRO A 317 9.55 -1.80 -11.35
CA PRO A 317 10.32 -1.48 -12.55
C PRO A 317 9.44 -1.08 -13.74
N PHE A 318 8.32 -1.76 -13.96
CA PHE A 318 7.56 -1.70 -15.22
C PHE A 318 6.19 -1.03 -15.08
N GLY A 319 6.10 0.00 -14.24
CA GLY A 319 4.86 0.72 -13.95
C GLY A 319 4.08 0.12 -12.78
N LEU A 320 2.91 0.69 -12.51
CA LEU A 320 1.98 0.25 -11.48
C LEU A 320 0.60 -0.02 -12.08
N HIS A 321 -0.20 -0.80 -11.38
CA HIS A 321 -1.61 -1.02 -11.68
C HIS A 321 -2.39 -1.25 -10.39
N PHE A 322 -3.71 -1.21 -10.47
CA PHE A 322 -4.58 -1.59 -9.37
C PHE A 322 -5.79 -2.39 -9.87
N PRO A 323 -6.27 -3.38 -9.09
CA PRO A 323 -7.49 -4.08 -9.42
C PRO A 323 -8.72 -3.24 -9.04
N ARG A 324 -9.81 -3.35 -9.81
CA ARG A 324 -11.11 -2.73 -9.47
C ARG A 324 -11.64 -3.22 -8.12
N LYS A 325 -11.43 -4.51 -7.83
CA LYS A 325 -11.76 -5.15 -6.56
C LYS A 325 -10.56 -5.97 -6.13
N TRP A 326 -9.99 -5.63 -4.99
CA TRP A 326 -8.91 -6.43 -4.39
C TRP A 326 -9.48 -7.74 -3.81
N LYS A 327 -8.68 -8.81 -3.85
CA LYS A 327 -9.08 -10.18 -3.44
C LYS A 327 -10.43 -10.67 -3.99
N GLN A 328 -10.91 -10.15 -5.13
CA GLN A 328 -12.18 -10.56 -5.75
C GLN A 328 -12.30 -12.09 -5.87
N TRP A 329 -11.24 -12.74 -6.33
CA TRP A 329 -11.19 -14.18 -6.57
C TRP A 329 -10.59 -15.02 -5.43
N SER A 330 -10.28 -14.43 -4.28
CA SER A 330 -9.67 -15.21 -3.19
C SER A 330 -10.66 -16.24 -2.63
N THR A 331 -10.24 -17.47 -2.44
CA THR A 331 -11.03 -18.51 -1.76
C THR A 331 -10.41 -18.95 -0.43
N LYS A 332 -9.21 -18.44 -0.15
CA LYS A 332 -8.40 -18.76 1.04
C LYS A 332 -8.21 -17.51 1.89
N THR A 333 -8.21 -17.70 3.20
CA THR A 333 -7.93 -16.67 4.20
C THR A 333 -6.59 -16.94 4.89
N LYS A 334 -5.90 -15.88 5.31
CA LYS A 334 -4.87 -15.98 6.34
C LYS A 334 -5.55 -16.15 7.72
N PRO A 335 -4.84 -16.61 8.78
CA PRO A 335 -5.43 -16.88 10.10
C PRO A 335 -6.17 -15.71 10.78
N ASP A 336 -5.92 -14.47 10.36
CA ASP A 336 -6.56 -13.27 10.92
C ASP A 336 -7.54 -12.58 9.92
N GLU A 337 -7.69 -13.15 8.72
CA GLU A 337 -8.53 -12.61 7.65
C GLU A 337 -9.84 -13.41 7.49
N GLY A 338 -10.89 -12.73 7.06
CA GLY A 338 -12.19 -13.27 6.69
C GLY A 338 -12.61 -12.78 5.31
N LEU A 339 -13.34 -13.62 4.58
CA LEU A 339 -13.97 -13.29 3.31
C LEU A 339 -15.49 -13.38 3.48
N LEU A 340 -16.21 -12.31 3.12
CA LEU A 340 -17.67 -12.29 3.16
C LEU A 340 -18.26 -13.34 2.23
N GLU A 341 -19.30 -14.01 2.70
CA GLU A 341 -20.12 -14.88 1.84
C GLU A 341 -21.09 -14.06 0.99
N GLN A 342 -21.52 -12.89 1.46
CA GLN A 342 -22.32 -11.96 0.67
C GLN A 342 -21.55 -11.51 -0.58
N GLY A 343 -22.16 -11.63 -1.76
CA GLY A 343 -21.57 -11.24 -3.04
C GLY A 343 -20.47 -12.18 -3.55
N LYS A 344 -20.14 -13.26 -2.82
CA LYS A 344 -19.07 -14.21 -3.18
C LYS A 344 -19.26 -14.80 -4.57
N GLN A 345 -20.47 -15.26 -4.90
CA GLN A 345 -20.72 -15.91 -6.20
C GLN A 345 -20.47 -14.94 -7.36
N ASP A 346 -20.94 -13.70 -7.22
CA ASP A 346 -20.72 -12.65 -8.23
C ASP A 346 -19.23 -12.36 -8.38
N ASP A 347 -18.50 -12.25 -7.27
CA ASP A 347 -17.07 -11.97 -7.31
C ASP A 347 -16.27 -13.11 -7.96
N LEU A 348 -16.58 -14.38 -7.64
CA LEU A 348 -15.90 -15.56 -8.18
C LEU A 348 -16.23 -15.83 -9.66
N THR A 349 -17.37 -15.36 -10.16
CA THR A 349 -17.81 -15.60 -11.55
C THR A 349 -17.62 -14.40 -12.47
N ALA A 350 -17.52 -13.19 -11.93
CA ALA A 350 -17.26 -11.99 -12.71
C ALA A 350 -15.79 -11.90 -13.14
N PRO A 351 -15.51 -11.31 -14.32
CA PRO A 351 -14.15 -10.93 -14.71
C PRO A 351 -13.51 -9.98 -13.69
N MET A 352 -12.23 -10.20 -13.40
CA MET A 352 -11.44 -9.27 -12.61
C MET A 352 -10.89 -8.18 -13.54
N THR A 353 -11.06 -6.92 -13.16
CA THR A 353 -10.62 -5.76 -13.95
C THR A 353 -9.41 -5.11 -13.31
N PHE A 354 -8.41 -4.78 -14.11
CA PHE A 354 -7.19 -4.09 -13.69
C PHE A 354 -7.02 -2.81 -14.50
N TYR A 355 -6.57 -1.74 -13.85
CA TYR A 355 -6.28 -0.46 -14.48
C TYR A 355 -4.80 -0.11 -14.27
N PRO A 356 -4.05 0.22 -15.33
CA PRO A 356 -2.71 0.76 -15.16
C PRO A 356 -2.77 2.16 -14.55
N ILE A 357 -1.78 2.49 -13.71
CA ILE A 357 -1.63 3.82 -13.11
C ILE A 357 -0.63 4.58 -13.98
N SER A 358 -1.03 5.74 -14.51
CA SER A 358 -0.13 6.57 -15.32
C SER A 358 1.03 7.08 -14.48
N GLN A 359 2.22 7.16 -15.08
CA GLN A 359 3.39 7.66 -14.37
C GLN A 359 3.19 9.12 -13.93
N GLN A 360 2.46 9.92 -14.72
CA GLN A 360 2.09 11.28 -14.32
C GLN A 360 1.31 11.32 -13.01
N GLN A 361 0.37 10.39 -12.76
CA GLN A 361 -0.34 10.37 -11.47
C GLN A 361 0.60 10.06 -10.30
N VAL A 362 1.66 9.27 -10.53
CA VAL A 362 2.69 9.03 -9.51
C VAL A 362 3.48 10.32 -9.26
N VAL A 363 3.85 11.06 -10.30
CA VAL A 363 4.53 12.37 -10.16
C VAL A 363 3.65 13.38 -9.41
N ASP A 364 2.36 13.46 -9.74
CA ASP A 364 1.40 14.35 -9.08
C ASP A 364 1.35 14.13 -7.55
N MET A 365 1.63 12.91 -7.07
CA MET A 365 1.67 12.62 -5.63
C MET A 365 2.86 13.24 -4.91
N PHE A 366 3.89 13.67 -5.64
CA PHE A 366 5.04 14.36 -5.06
C PHE A 366 4.96 15.86 -5.33
N ASP A 367 4.33 16.28 -6.44
CA ASP A 367 4.25 17.67 -6.90
C ASP A 367 3.68 18.66 -5.86
N GLU A 368 4.46 19.70 -5.53
CA GLU A 368 4.08 20.69 -4.52
C GLU A 368 2.82 21.49 -4.91
N GLU A 369 2.69 21.86 -6.19
CA GLU A 369 1.53 22.61 -6.67
C GLU A 369 0.24 21.79 -6.51
N LYS A 370 0.29 20.50 -6.80
CA LYS A 370 -0.80 19.56 -6.59
C LYS A 370 -1.27 19.55 -5.15
N TRP A 371 -0.35 19.46 -4.19
CA TRP A 371 -0.70 19.46 -2.77
C TRP A 371 -1.26 20.81 -2.31
N ASN A 372 -0.66 21.91 -2.77
CA ASN A 372 -1.05 23.27 -2.37
C ASN A 372 -2.37 23.76 -2.97
N ASN A 373 -2.74 23.25 -4.15
CA ASN A 373 -3.94 23.70 -4.86
C ASN A 373 -5.05 22.65 -4.84
N ASP A 374 -4.77 21.46 -5.36
CA ASP A 374 -5.79 20.44 -5.59
C ASP A 374 -6.13 19.68 -4.31
N VAL A 375 -5.11 19.24 -3.56
CA VAL A 375 -5.32 18.47 -2.32
C VAL A 375 -5.83 19.37 -1.20
N LEU A 376 -5.30 20.58 -1.04
CA LEU A 376 -5.79 21.51 -0.02
C LEU A 376 -7.30 21.80 -0.19
N ARG A 377 -7.77 21.89 -1.44
CA ARG A 377 -9.17 22.14 -1.78
C ARG A 377 -10.05 20.89 -1.69
N ASN A 378 -9.58 19.76 -2.21
CA ASN A 378 -10.41 18.56 -2.42
C ASN A 378 -10.04 17.36 -1.52
N GLY A 379 -9.08 17.54 -0.60
CA GLY A 379 -8.45 16.47 0.16
C GLY A 379 -7.68 15.48 -0.73
N ILE A 380 -7.25 14.37 -0.15
CA ILE A 380 -6.59 13.27 -0.89
C ILE A 380 -7.46 12.66 -2.01
N GLY A 381 -8.75 13.01 -2.08
CA GLY A 381 -9.60 12.68 -3.22
C GLY A 381 -9.02 13.12 -4.57
N ALA A 382 -8.23 14.20 -4.60
CA ALA A 382 -7.53 14.68 -5.79
C ALA A 382 -6.40 13.75 -6.29
N LEU A 383 -5.93 12.84 -5.44
CA LEU A 383 -4.84 11.89 -5.72
C LEU A 383 -5.33 10.46 -5.97
N LYS A 384 -6.64 10.22 -5.91
CA LYS A 384 -7.19 8.88 -6.16
C LYS A 384 -6.85 8.38 -7.56
N PHE A 385 -6.48 7.11 -7.65
CA PHE A 385 -6.15 6.45 -8.90
C PHE A 385 -7.34 6.49 -9.86
N LYS A 386 -7.04 6.94 -11.09
CA LYS A 386 -8.04 7.03 -12.16
C LYS A 386 -8.18 5.68 -12.86
N ALA A 387 -9.43 5.22 -12.97
CA ALA A 387 -9.79 4.05 -13.74
C ALA A 387 -9.87 4.40 -15.24
N HIS A 388 -8.74 4.31 -15.94
CA HIS A 388 -8.64 4.48 -17.40
C HIS A 388 -9.31 3.31 -18.13
N ARG A 389 -10.61 3.45 -18.43
CA ARG A 389 -11.45 2.34 -18.93
C ARG A 389 -10.95 1.78 -20.26
N GLU A 390 -10.40 2.63 -21.11
CA GLU A 390 -9.81 2.29 -22.40
C GLU A 390 -8.53 1.44 -22.28
N TRP A 391 -7.84 1.51 -21.13
CA TRP A 391 -6.66 0.73 -20.80
C TRP A 391 -6.95 -0.47 -19.89
N ALA A 392 -8.23 -0.72 -19.59
CA ALA A 392 -8.64 -1.79 -18.69
C ALA A 392 -8.25 -3.18 -19.23
N VAL A 393 -7.74 -4.00 -18.33
CA VAL A 393 -7.48 -5.42 -18.58
C VAL A 393 -8.54 -6.23 -17.88
N HIS A 394 -9.15 -7.16 -18.60
CA HIS A 394 -10.14 -8.08 -18.04
C HIS A 394 -9.57 -9.48 -18.04
N ARG A 395 -9.51 -10.08 -16.86
CA ARG A 395 -9.18 -11.48 -16.68
C ARG A 395 -10.46 -12.24 -16.37
N THR A 396 -10.75 -13.31 -17.11
CA THR A 396 -11.92 -14.16 -16.89
C THR A 396 -11.59 -15.30 -15.94
N PRO A 397 -12.49 -15.65 -15.02
CA PRO A 397 -12.24 -16.75 -14.10
C PRO A 397 -12.16 -18.07 -14.87
N GLY A 398 -11.34 -18.98 -14.37
CA GLY A 398 -11.31 -20.35 -14.85
C GLY A 398 -12.61 -21.10 -14.52
N PRO A 399 -12.80 -22.29 -15.10
CA PRO A 399 -14.04 -23.07 -14.91
C PRO A 399 -14.21 -23.63 -13.49
N ASP A 400 -13.15 -23.62 -12.67
CA ASP A 400 -13.16 -24.07 -11.29
C ASP A 400 -13.45 -22.89 -10.34
N PRO A 401 -14.66 -22.78 -9.75
CA PRO A 401 -15.01 -21.66 -8.87
C PRO A 401 -14.26 -21.66 -7.53
N ASP A 402 -13.69 -22.79 -7.11
CA ASP A 402 -12.86 -22.87 -5.90
C ASP A 402 -11.42 -22.43 -6.18
N ASN A 403 -11.05 -22.38 -7.46
CA ASN A 403 -9.75 -21.92 -7.93
C ASN A 403 -9.89 -21.11 -9.24
N PRO A 404 -10.57 -19.95 -9.21
CA PRO A 404 -10.86 -19.15 -10.42
C PRO A 404 -9.59 -18.65 -11.10
N LEU A 405 -8.44 -18.63 -10.41
CA LEU A 405 -7.15 -18.31 -11.01
C LEU A 405 -6.62 -19.42 -11.92
N LYS A 406 -6.96 -20.69 -11.65
CA LYS A 406 -6.50 -21.84 -12.42
C LYS A 406 -7.20 -21.85 -13.78
N SER A 407 -6.41 -21.86 -14.86
CA SER A 407 -6.90 -21.79 -16.24
C SER A 407 -7.72 -20.53 -16.57
N SER A 408 -7.57 -19.45 -15.79
CA SER A 408 -8.10 -18.12 -16.14
C SER A 408 -7.49 -17.61 -17.44
N GLY A 409 -8.26 -16.83 -18.20
CA GLY A 409 -7.86 -16.22 -19.47
C GLY A 409 -7.96 -14.70 -19.44
N PHE A 410 -7.51 -14.05 -20.51
CA PHE A 410 -7.69 -12.62 -20.74
C PHE A 410 -8.68 -12.38 -21.89
N ILE A 411 -9.48 -11.32 -21.78
CA ILE A 411 -10.41 -10.86 -22.83
C ILE A 411 -10.16 -9.39 -23.22
#